data_AF-A0A0D0VP74-F1
#
_entry.id   AF-A0A0D0VP74-F1
#
_cell.length_a   1.000
_cell.length_b   1.000
_cell.length_c   1.000
_cell.angle_alpha   90.00
_cell.angle_beta   90.00
_cell.angle_gamma   90.00
#
_symmetry.space_group_name_H-M   'P 1'
#
loop_
_entity.id
_entity.type
_entity.pdbx_description
1 polymer ?
#
loop_
_entity_poly.entity_id
_entity_poly.type
_entity_poly.pdbx_seq_one_letter_code
_entity_poly.pdbx_strand_id
1 'polypeptide(L)'
;MTDQQQGVHQSPQLETTASIPALPPQPQQLAAGITAASENAEATTSELPSAKRPRKAFESSEPITEVILRRLTKIKEGDTVLLRLPSDLVKSVVVQGDSLIQLGKYGAFPASQLIGLHYDITYEIVSSSGSGASTPQPGSLDLSTDETQNKKGNKKNKNKGKETAVISKNNPAWNNILRPLKRQPVVDAVIDDIVETNEFIEDLSETKKTTLSHDEIAELRAQGCTPEEIIQAQIARHEKFGLKTDFSKEKWRRRKEKKFYQTVQPLAPSIPNVLYHYNLRSPQSILHLRDDTLSQLLTMANVRPGGRYLVVDDTGGLITAAVLERMGSEGSILLFNESDSPPAWGILQTMNFSDRELEPIKWLNWLEAEEGYQKPHKTSLPQTPLRPRPSSENMLLR
;
A
#
# COMPACT_ATOMS: atom_id res chain seq x y z
N MET A 1 -27.66 -64.73 -5.69
CA MET A 1 -29.04 -64.80 -5.16
C MET A 1 -29.09 -63.80 -4.03
N THR A 2 -29.43 -62.52 -4.30
CA THR A 2 -30.79 -61.95 -4.06
C THR A 2 -31.23 -62.23 -2.61
N ASP A 3 -31.50 -61.28 -1.73
CA ASP A 3 -32.27 -60.06 -1.92
C ASP A 3 -32.10 -59.09 -0.73
N GLN A 4 -32.20 -57.80 -1.08
CA GLN A 4 -32.96 -56.71 -0.41
C GLN A 4 -33.16 -56.68 1.11
N GLN A 5 -32.82 -55.53 1.69
CA GLN A 5 -33.70 -54.80 2.63
C GLN A 5 -33.52 -53.28 2.44
N GLN A 6 -34.55 -52.65 1.87
CA GLN A 6 -34.83 -51.21 1.93
C GLN A 6 -35.81 -50.95 3.07
N GLY A 7 -35.72 -49.79 3.72
CA GLY A 7 -36.63 -49.45 4.82
C GLY A 7 -36.51 -48.03 5.39
N VAL A 8 -36.91 -47.04 4.58
CA VAL A 8 -37.65 -45.81 4.95
C VAL A 8 -37.05 -44.83 5.98
N HIS A 9 -36.58 -43.68 5.49
CA HIS A 9 -36.47 -42.42 6.24
C HIS A 9 -37.78 -41.62 6.08
N GLN A 10 -38.48 -41.35 7.18
CA GLN A 10 -39.60 -40.38 7.24
C GLN A 10 -39.08 -39.00 7.66
N SER A 11 -39.49 -37.98 6.93
CA SER A 11 -39.37 -36.56 7.29
C SER A 11 -40.52 -36.13 8.19
N PRO A 12 -40.31 -35.22 9.17
CA PRO A 12 -41.40 -34.44 9.73
C PRO A 12 -41.44 -33.02 9.14
N GLN A 13 -42.67 -32.54 9.03
CA GLN A 13 -43.13 -31.32 8.37
C GLN A 13 -42.85 -30.04 9.18
N LEU A 14 -42.88 -28.93 8.45
CA LEU A 14 -42.97 -27.55 8.92
C LEU A 14 -44.34 -27.28 9.55
N GLU A 15 -44.35 -26.59 10.70
CA GLU A 15 -45.47 -25.74 11.12
C GLU A 15 -44.98 -24.33 11.45
N THR A 16 -45.79 -23.40 10.97
CA THR A 16 -45.64 -21.94 10.90
C THR A 16 -46.09 -21.22 12.18
N THR A 17 -45.67 -19.95 12.27
CA THR A 17 -46.20 -18.82 13.05
C THR A 17 -45.50 -18.49 14.38
N ALA A 18 -44.71 -17.41 14.37
CA ALA A 18 -44.53 -16.53 15.52
C ALA A 18 -44.14 -15.13 15.05
N SER A 19 -44.81 -14.15 15.65
CA SER A 19 -45.00 -12.77 15.22
C SER A 19 -43.77 -11.86 15.36
N ILE A 20 -43.69 -10.89 14.45
CA ILE A 20 -42.76 -9.76 14.45
C ILE A 20 -43.21 -8.72 15.50
N PRO A 21 -42.37 -8.28 16.44
CA PRO A 21 -42.68 -7.11 17.28
C PRO A 21 -42.29 -5.80 16.57
N ALA A 22 -43.17 -4.82 16.71
CA ALA A 22 -43.20 -3.54 16.03
C ALA A 22 -42.07 -2.57 16.43
N LEU A 23 -41.72 -1.71 15.47
CA LEU A 23 -40.80 -0.58 15.56
C LEU A 23 -41.32 0.50 16.54
N PRO A 24 -40.48 1.13 17.37
CA PRO A 24 -40.88 2.29 18.17
C PRO A 24 -41.00 3.57 17.31
N PRO A 25 -41.88 4.52 17.68
CA PRO A 25 -42.19 5.69 16.87
C PRO A 25 -41.11 6.77 16.93
N GLN A 26 -40.90 7.43 15.79
CA GLN A 26 -40.07 8.63 15.66
C GLN A 26 -40.68 9.83 16.41
N PRO A 27 -39.88 10.66 17.10
CA PRO A 27 -40.37 11.92 17.64
C PRO A 27 -40.56 12.99 16.55
N GLN A 28 -41.73 13.61 16.59
CA GLN A 28 -42.21 14.67 15.71
C GLN A 28 -41.41 15.98 15.88
N GLN A 29 -41.14 16.64 14.75
CA GLN A 29 -40.69 18.02 14.67
C GLN A 29 -41.78 18.98 15.19
N LEU A 30 -41.41 19.86 16.11
CA LEU A 30 -42.19 21.04 16.47
C LEU A 30 -41.49 22.30 15.96
N ALA A 31 -42.22 23.05 15.14
CA ALA A 31 -41.89 24.38 14.68
C ALA A 31 -42.61 25.43 15.54
N ALA A 32 -41.88 26.45 15.99
CA ALA A 32 -42.28 27.81 16.38
C ALA A 32 -41.12 28.40 17.20
N GLY A 33 -40.72 29.66 17.15
CA GLY A 33 -41.26 30.85 16.51
C GLY A 33 -40.29 31.99 16.82
N ILE A 34 -40.28 32.98 15.95
CA ILE A 34 -39.48 34.20 16.04
C ILE A 34 -40.11 35.12 17.08
N THR A 35 -39.35 35.61 18.06
CA THR A 35 -39.54 36.95 18.66
C THR A 35 -38.23 37.48 19.22
N ALA A 36 -37.86 38.68 18.77
CA ALA A 36 -36.82 39.51 19.30
C ALA A 36 -37.31 40.30 20.53
N ALA A 37 -36.45 40.50 21.53
CA ALA A 37 -36.41 41.70 22.35
C ALA A 37 -35.06 41.79 23.08
N SER A 38 -34.49 42.97 23.00
CA SER A 38 -33.24 43.43 23.62
C SER A 38 -33.54 43.95 25.02
N GLU A 39 -32.63 43.75 25.98
CA GLU A 39 -32.27 44.79 26.96
C GLU A 39 -30.96 44.46 27.68
N ASN A 40 -30.23 45.54 27.98
CA ASN A 40 -28.83 45.63 28.34
C ASN A 40 -28.57 45.60 29.86
N ALA A 41 -27.27 45.50 30.16
CA ALA A 41 -26.52 46.00 31.33
C ALA A 41 -26.30 44.99 32.48
N GLU A 42 -25.19 45.01 33.22
CA GLU A 42 -23.81 45.50 33.07
C GLU A 42 -23.12 45.02 34.36
N ALA A 43 -21.99 44.29 34.31
CA ALA A 43 -21.06 44.17 35.43
C ALA A 43 -19.73 43.52 35.01
N THR A 44 -18.74 44.38 34.87
CA THR A 44 -17.30 44.15 34.70
C THR A 44 -16.66 43.43 35.89
N THR A 45 -15.84 42.42 35.62
CA THR A 45 -14.53 42.24 36.28
C THR A 45 -13.51 41.65 35.29
N SER A 46 -12.31 42.19 35.40
CA SER A 46 -11.18 42.15 34.46
C SER A 46 -10.25 40.96 34.71
N GLU A 47 -9.91 40.20 33.67
CA GLU A 47 -8.65 39.46 33.58
C GLU A 47 -8.06 39.50 32.15
N LEU A 48 -6.73 39.61 32.10
CA LEU A 48 -5.90 39.94 30.94
C LEU A 48 -5.87 38.85 29.84
N PRO A 49 -5.72 39.21 28.55
CA PRO A 49 -5.76 38.27 27.45
C PRO A 49 -4.40 37.54 27.31
N SER A 50 -4.37 36.26 27.64
CA SER A 50 -3.28 35.37 27.24
C SER A 50 -3.32 35.18 25.72
N ALA A 51 -2.22 35.58 25.06
CA ALA A 51 -2.05 35.53 23.62
C ALA A 51 -2.20 34.10 23.07
N LYS A 52 -3.42 33.78 22.61
CA LYS A 52 -3.67 32.60 21.77
C LYS A 52 -2.91 32.79 20.45
N ARG A 53 -1.86 31.98 20.25
CA ARG A 53 -1.30 31.73 18.91
C ARG A 53 -2.44 31.30 17.98
N PRO A 54 -2.60 31.87 16.78
CA PRO A 54 -3.60 31.39 15.84
C PRO A 54 -3.07 30.08 15.25
N ARG A 55 -3.59 28.93 15.70
CA ARG A 55 -3.24 27.63 15.10
C ARG A 55 -4.51 26.79 14.92
N LYS A 56 -4.74 26.39 13.66
CA LYS A 56 -5.71 25.39 13.16
C LYS A 56 -7.22 25.68 13.30
N ALA A 57 -7.69 26.83 12.80
CA ALA A 57 -9.14 27.04 12.62
C ALA A 57 -9.66 26.72 11.20
N PHE A 58 -8.80 26.26 10.28
CA PHE A 58 -9.18 26.10 8.85
C PHE A 58 -9.14 24.64 8.34
N GLU A 59 -8.67 23.67 9.14
CA GLU A 59 -8.66 22.23 8.77
C GLU A 59 -9.92 21.46 9.22
N SER A 60 -10.84 22.11 9.94
CA SER A 60 -11.86 21.43 10.75
C SER A 60 -13.27 21.37 10.15
N SER A 61 -13.49 21.77 8.90
CA SER A 61 -14.85 21.76 8.28
C SER A 61 -15.11 20.57 7.35
N GLU A 62 -14.07 19.91 6.81
CA GLU A 62 -14.29 18.78 5.91
C GLU A 62 -14.70 17.51 6.69
N PRO A 63 -15.75 16.79 6.24
CA PRO A 63 -16.18 15.55 6.87
C PRO A 63 -15.08 14.48 6.76
N ILE A 64 -14.92 13.66 7.80
CA ILE A 64 -13.84 12.65 7.88
C ILE A 64 -13.90 11.66 6.71
N THR A 65 -15.11 11.35 6.21
CA THR A 65 -15.32 10.48 5.05
C THR A 65 -14.63 11.00 3.79
N GLU A 66 -14.62 12.32 3.56
CA GLU A 66 -13.94 12.92 2.40
C GLU A 66 -12.41 12.88 2.56
N VAL A 67 -11.92 13.01 3.80
CA VAL A 67 -10.50 12.82 4.11
C VAL A 67 -10.05 11.41 3.75
N ILE A 68 -10.81 10.40 4.20
CA ILE A 68 -10.57 8.98 3.95
C ILE A 68 -10.66 8.69 2.44
N LEU A 69 -11.71 9.17 1.76
CA LEU A 69 -11.89 8.94 0.33
C LEU A 69 -10.73 9.53 -0.48
N ARG A 70 -10.31 10.75 -0.15
CA ARG A 70 -9.17 11.40 -0.81
C ARG A 70 -7.86 10.63 -0.60
N ARG A 71 -7.62 10.11 0.61
CA ARG A 71 -6.45 9.27 0.94
C ARG A 71 -6.40 7.98 0.13
N LEU A 72 -7.56 7.38 -0.14
CA LEU A 72 -7.65 6.08 -0.84
C LEU A 72 -7.81 6.18 -2.36
N THR A 73 -8.03 7.38 -2.92
CA THR A 73 -8.33 7.54 -4.35
C THR A 73 -7.22 8.20 -5.15
N LYS A 74 -6.54 9.20 -4.59
CA LYS A 74 -5.54 10.01 -5.31
C LYS A 74 -4.24 10.12 -4.55
N ILE A 75 -3.14 9.99 -5.26
CA ILE A 75 -1.79 10.09 -4.72
C ILE A 75 -1.42 11.58 -4.53
N LYS A 76 -0.84 11.91 -3.39
CA LYS A 76 -0.28 13.23 -3.10
C LYS A 76 1.22 13.16 -2.82
N GLU A 77 1.85 14.33 -2.83
CA GLU A 77 3.22 14.47 -2.35
C GLU A 77 3.29 14.20 -0.84
N GLY A 78 4.30 13.44 -0.42
CA GLY A 78 4.48 12.95 0.94
C GLY A 78 3.83 11.61 1.23
N ASP A 79 2.92 11.13 0.36
CA ASP A 79 2.23 9.86 0.58
C ASP A 79 3.18 8.66 0.41
N THR A 80 2.98 7.66 1.26
CA THR A 80 3.52 6.32 1.04
C THR A 80 2.62 5.58 0.04
N VAL A 81 3.20 5.08 -1.04
CA VAL A 81 2.49 4.35 -2.10
C VAL A 81 3.08 2.94 -2.23
N LEU A 82 2.20 1.96 -2.38
CA LEU A 82 2.57 0.58 -2.63
C LEU A 82 2.62 0.33 -4.15
N LEU A 83 3.80 0.12 -4.71
CA LEU A 83 3.98 -0.12 -6.14
C LEU A 83 4.04 -1.62 -6.42
N ARG A 84 2.98 -2.18 -7.01
CA ARG A 84 2.98 -3.56 -7.50
C ARG A 84 3.71 -3.64 -8.84
N LEU A 85 4.70 -4.53 -8.88
CA LEU A 85 5.54 -4.79 -10.05
C LEU A 85 4.95 -5.94 -10.88
N PRO A 86 5.42 -6.12 -12.14
CA PRO A 86 5.00 -7.26 -12.95
C PRO A 86 5.29 -8.58 -12.26
N SER A 87 6.33 -8.69 -11.42
CA SER A 87 6.62 -9.90 -10.62
C SER A 87 5.59 -10.21 -9.52
N ASP A 88 4.58 -9.36 -9.31
CA ASP A 88 3.67 -9.36 -8.16
C ASP A 88 4.31 -8.93 -6.84
N LEU A 89 5.62 -8.66 -6.83
CA LEU A 89 6.26 -8.02 -5.69
C LEU A 89 5.74 -6.59 -5.53
N VAL A 90 5.51 -6.20 -4.28
CA VAL A 90 5.11 -4.83 -3.92
C VAL A 90 6.30 -4.12 -3.31
N LYS A 91 6.57 -2.89 -3.75
CA LYS A 91 7.56 -1.99 -3.16
C LYS A 91 6.85 -0.81 -2.51
N SER A 92 7.12 -0.55 -1.24
CA SER A 92 6.65 0.67 -0.55
C SER A 92 7.62 1.82 -0.83
N VAL A 93 7.09 2.97 -1.28
CA VAL A 93 7.87 4.16 -1.63
C VAL A 93 7.15 5.41 -1.13
N VAL A 94 7.90 6.37 -0.58
CA VAL A 94 7.37 7.70 -0.23
C VAL A 94 7.52 8.61 -1.44
N VAL A 95 6.42 9.23 -1.87
CA VAL A 95 6.39 10.10 -3.05
C VAL A 95 6.90 11.48 -2.69
N GLN A 96 8.08 11.85 -3.18
CA GLN A 96 8.66 13.19 -3.05
C GLN A 96 8.90 13.77 -4.44
N GLY A 97 8.37 14.95 -4.78
CA GLY A 97 8.32 15.45 -6.17
C GLY A 97 9.69 15.61 -6.84
N ASP A 98 10.75 15.77 -6.05
CA ASP A 98 12.15 15.92 -6.46
C ASP A 98 12.96 14.61 -6.43
N SER A 99 12.30 13.47 -6.21
CA SER A 99 12.95 12.16 -6.13
C SER A 99 12.75 11.31 -7.38
N LEU A 100 13.71 10.40 -7.62
CA LEU A 100 13.65 9.40 -8.70
C LEU A 100 13.34 8.02 -8.11
N ILE A 101 12.24 7.41 -8.55
CA ILE A 101 11.84 6.07 -8.11
C ILE A 101 12.54 5.05 -8.99
N GLN A 102 13.35 4.19 -8.39
CA GLN A 102 14.09 3.13 -9.07
C GLN A 102 13.51 1.75 -8.77
N LEU A 103 13.05 1.06 -9.80
CA LEU A 103 12.40 -0.26 -9.67
C LEU A 103 13.32 -1.42 -10.11
N GLY A 104 14.59 -1.15 -10.42
CA GLY A 104 15.56 -2.14 -10.90
C GLY A 104 15.30 -2.47 -12.38
N LYS A 105 15.19 -3.76 -12.74
CA LYS A 105 14.91 -4.21 -14.11
C LYS A 105 13.57 -3.73 -14.69
N TYR A 106 12.67 -3.21 -13.85
CA TYR A 106 11.36 -2.69 -14.24
C TYR A 106 11.39 -1.21 -14.62
N GLY A 107 12.58 -0.59 -14.63
CA GLY A 107 12.77 0.81 -14.99
C GLY A 107 12.83 1.75 -13.79
N ALA A 108 12.84 3.03 -14.09
CA ALA A 108 12.84 4.11 -13.12
C ALA A 108 12.05 5.30 -13.68
N PHE A 109 11.47 6.15 -12.84
CA PHE A 109 10.74 7.34 -13.29
C PHE A 109 10.70 8.40 -12.18
N PRO A 110 10.46 9.69 -12.50
CA PRO A 110 10.32 10.75 -11.51
C PRO A 110 9.10 10.53 -10.62
N ALA A 111 9.24 10.63 -9.30
CA ALA A 111 8.11 10.51 -8.38
C ALA A 111 6.99 11.54 -8.64
N SER A 112 7.31 12.69 -9.24
CA SER A 112 6.34 13.70 -9.67
C SER A 112 5.30 13.16 -10.65
N GLN A 113 5.62 12.11 -11.42
CA GLN A 113 4.68 11.46 -12.34
C GLN A 113 3.56 10.70 -11.61
N LEU A 114 3.72 10.34 -10.32
CA LEU A 114 2.67 9.68 -9.54
C LEU A 114 1.68 10.67 -8.93
N ILE A 115 2.09 11.91 -8.69
CA ILE A 115 1.29 12.89 -7.97
C ILE A 115 0.02 13.21 -8.78
N GLY A 116 -1.14 13.10 -8.14
CA GLY A 116 -2.45 13.34 -8.76
C GLY A 116 -3.03 12.15 -9.53
N LEU A 117 -2.26 11.07 -9.71
CA LEU A 117 -2.78 9.84 -10.31
C LEU A 117 -3.70 9.09 -9.34
N HIS A 118 -4.60 8.30 -9.91
CA HIS A 118 -5.45 7.40 -9.13
C HIS A 118 -4.75 6.05 -8.91
N TYR A 119 -5.06 5.43 -7.77
CA TYR A 119 -4.65 4.08 -7.45
C TYR A 119 -5.32 3.04 -8.37
N ASP A 120 -4.79 1.82 -8.36
CA ASP A 120 -5.29 0.61 -9.05
C ASP A 120 -5.26 0.63 -10.58
N ILE A 121 -4.82 1.74 -11.20
CA ILE A 121 -4.55 1.82 -12.64
C ILE A 121 -3.13 1.33 -12.91
N THR A 122 -2.95 0.38 -13.82
CA THR A 122 -1.61 -0.03 -14.26
C THR A 122 -1.06 0.98 -15.26
N TYR A 123 0.14 1.49 -15.00
CA TYR A 123 0.86 2.41 -15.87
C TYR A 123 2.06 1.73 -16.51
N GLU A 124 2.32 2.02 -17.77
CA GLU A 124 3.54 1.70 -18.49
C GLU A 124 4.55 2.86 -18.32
N ILE A 125 5.81 2.50 -18.08
CA ILE A 125 6.93 3.43 -18.00
C ILE A 125 7.51 3.59 -19.40
N VAL A 126 7.39 4.78 -19.98
CA VAL A 126 7.84 5.08 -21.35
C VAL A 126 8.90 6.18 -21.30
N SER A 127 10.00 6.02 -22.01
CA SER A 127 10.97 7.12 -22.19
C SER A 127 10.38 8.18 -23.13
N SER A 128 10.37 9.45 -22.71
CA SER A 128 9.94 10.56 -23.57
C SER A 128 10.78 10.69 -24.85
N SER A 129 12.00 10.13 -24.90
CA SER A 129 12.81 10.08 -26.13
C SER A 129 12.37 8.99 -27.12
N GLY A 130 11.34 8.21 -26.80
CA GLY A 130 10.81 7.12 -27.63
C GLY A 130 9.86 7.55 -28.75
N SER A 131 9.73 8.85 -29.03
CA SER A 131 9.10 9.34 -30.27
C SER A 131 10.17 9.98 -31.15
N GLY A 132 10.99 9.13 -31.75
CA GLY A 132 12.00 9.52 -32.74
C GLY A 132 13.43 9.55 -32.21
N ALA A 133 14.22 8.59 -32.68
CA ALA A 133 15.68 8.61 -32.82
C ALA A 133 16.50 9.21 -31.67
N SER A 134 16.97 8.36 -30.76
CA SER A 134 18.33 8.48 -30.22
C SER A 134 18.82 7.14 -29.66
N THR A 135 20.01 6.75 -30.11
CA THR A 135 20.75 5.53 -29.81
C THR A 135 20.89 5.26 -28.30
N PRO A 136 20.51 4.07 -27.79
CA PRO A 136 20.86 3.65 -26.43
C PRO A 136 22.22 2.93 -26.41
N GLN A 137 23.10 3.34 -25.50
CA GLN A 137 24.30 2.58 -25.15
C GLN A 137 23.97 1.44 -24.17
N PRO A 138 24.76 0.34 -24.19
CA PRO A 138 24.56 -0.82 -23.33
C PRO A 138 25.11 -0.53 -21.92
N GLY A 139 24.25 -0.57 -20.91
CA GLY A 139 24.65 -0.35 -19.52
C GLY A 139 23.73 -1.04 -18.52
N SER A 140 24.27 -2.04 -17.84
CA SER A 140 23.71 -2.85 -16.74
C SER A 140 22.51 -3.75 -17.06
N LEU A 141 22.80 -4.86 -17.73
CA LEU A 141 22.15 -6.14 -17.43
C LEU A 141 22.63 -6.60 -16.06
N ASP A 142 21.88 -6.30 -15.00
CA ASP A 142 22.10 -6.92 -13.70
C ASP A 142 21.37 -8.27 -13.69
N LEU A 143 22.07 -9.31 -14.16
CA LEU A 143 21.70 -10.70 -13.90
C LEU A 143 22.06 -11.02 -12.45
N SER A 144 21.16 -10.75 -11.53
CA SER A 144 21.14 -11.42 -10.23
C SER A 144 19.96 -12.38 -10.19
N THR A 145 20.28 -13.66 -10.35
CA THR A 145 19.44 -14.80 -9.99
C THR A 145 19.11 -14.68 -8.51
N ASP A 146 17.82 -14.64 -8.17
CA ASP A 146 17.34 -14.53 -6.80
C ASP A 146 17.41 -15.91 -6.14
N GLU A 147 18.59 -16.30 -5.64
CA GLU A 147 18.72 -17.44 -4.73
C GLU A 147 18.81 -16.93 -3.29
N THR A 148 17.77 -17.27 -2.52
CA THR A 148 17.64 -16.96 -1.11
C THR A 148 18.46 -17.98 -0.31
N GLN A 149 19.66 -17.62 0.15
CA GLN A 149 20.30 -18.35 1.25
C GLN A 149 20.86 -17.44 2.33
N ASN A 150 20.31 -17.68 3.51
CA ASN A 150 20.56 -17.07 4.80
C ASN A 150 21.88 -17.59 5.39
N LYS A 151 22.89 -16.73 5.62
CA LYS A 151 23.93 -16.98 6.63
C LYS A 151 24.36 -15.71 7.36
N LYS A 152 24.26 -15.83 8.69
CA LYS A 152 24.81 -14.95 9.73
C LYS A 152 26.30 -14.70 9.54
N GLY A 153 26.78 -13.51 9.92
CA GLY A 153 28.17 -13.36 10.35
C GLY A 153 28.82 -12.00 10.18
N ASN A 154 28.65 -11.17 11.21
CA ASN A 154 29.67 -10.31 11.80
C ASN A 154 29.86 -8.87 11.32
N LYS A 155 30.02 -8.03 12.35
CA LYS A 155 29.88 -6.58 12.42
C LYS A 155 31.28 -5.96 12.38
N LYS A 156 31.53 -5.01 11.48
CA LYS A 156 32.63 -4.03 11.67
C LYS A 156 32.23 -2.67 11.10
N ASN A 157 32.20 -1.71 12.02
CA ASN A 157 31.95 -0.29 11.81
C ASN A 157 32.84 0.32 10.74
N LYS A 158 32.24 1.15 9.88
CA LYS A 158 32.94 2.31 9.31
C LYS A 158 31.97 3.46 9.11
N ASN A 159 32.17 4.50 9.91
CA ASN A 159 31.60 5.84 9.74
C ASN A 159 31.89 6.35 8.32
N LYS A 160 30.86 6.86 7.64
CA LYS A 160 31.03 7.90 6.61
C LYS A 160 29.81 8.79 6.60
N GLY A 161 30.09 10.10 6.67
CA GLY A 161 29.13 11.16 6.87
C GLY A 161 28.10 11.27 5.76
N LYS A 162 26.95 11.85 6.14
CA LYS A 162 25.92 12.36 5.23
C LYS A 162 26.55 13.42 4.32
N GLU A 163 26.85 13.06 3.09
CA GLU A 163 26.84 14.00 1.97
C GLU A 163 25.40 14.01 1.43
N THR A 164 24.75 15.16 1.58
CA THR A 164 23.58 15.55 0.80
C THR A 164 23.91 15.39 -0.68
N ALA A 165 23.29 14.41 -1.33
CA ALA A 165 23.44 14.13 -2.74
C ALA A 165 22.96 15.34 -3.56
N VAL A 166 23.90 16.02 -4.22
CA VAL A 166 23.61 16.97 -5.29
C VAL A 166 23.00 16.19 -6.45
N ILE A 167 21.81 16.59 -6.88
CA ILE A 167 21.03 15.96 -7.95
C ILE A 167 21.77 16.15 -9.28
N SER A 168 22.49 15.12 -9.72
CA SER A 168 22.92 15.03 -11.12
C SER A 168 21.71 14.71 -11.99
N LYS A 169 21.11 15.74 -12.60
CA LYS A 169 20.01 15.66 -13.58
C LYS A 169 20.37 14.93 -14.90
N ASN A 170 21.49 14.19 -14.95
CA ASN A 170 21.96 13.48 -16.15
C ASN A 170 21.45 12.03 -16.25
N ASN A 171 20.58 11.57 -15.34
CA ASN A 171 19.99 10.24 -15.47
C ASN A 171 18.82 10.29 -16.49
N PRO A 172 18.86 9.51 -17.59
CA PRO A 172 17.80 9.50 -18.61
C PRO A 172 16.43 9.10 -18.04
N ALA A 173 16.39 8.40 -16.90
CA ALA A 173 15.15 8.05 -16.23
C ALA A 173 14.32 9.26 -15.78
N TRP A 174 14.91 10.46 -15.69
CA TRP A 174 14.15 11.69 -15.43
C TRP A 174 13.18 12.07 -16.54
N ASN A 175 13.39 11.54 -17.75
CA ASN A 175 12.53 11.77 -18.91
C ASN A 175 11.45 10.69 -19.06
N ASN A 176 11.38 9.73 -18.14
CA ASN A 176 10.38 8.68 -18.21
C ASN A 176 9.03 9.20 -17.72
N ILE A 177 7.98 8.87 -18.46
CA ILE A 177 6.58 9.24 -18.18
C ILE A 177 5.76 8.00 -17.88
N LEU A 178 4.72 8.17 -17.05
CA LEU A 178 3.75 7.12 -16.76
C LEU A 178 2.54 7.29 -17.67
N ARG A 179 2.26 6.27 -18.48
CA ARG A 179 1.09 6.23 -19.36
C ARG A 179 0.16 5.10 -18.94
N PRO A 180 -1.16 5.29 -18.81
CA PRO A 180 -2.08 4.18 -18.56
C PRO A 180 -1.88 3.06 -19.57
N LEU A 181 -1.70 1.82 -19.08
CA LEU A 181 -1.53 0.67 -19.92
C LEU A 181 -2.83 0.42 -20.69
N LYS A 182 -2.73 0.35 -22.02
CA LYS A 182 -3.88 0.01 -22.86
C LYS A 182 -4.30 -1.42 -22.56
N ARG A 183 -5.56 -1.62 -22.18
CA ARG A 183 -6.12 -2.97 -22.02
C ARG A 183 -6.19 -3.62 -23.39
N GLN A 184 -5.51 -4.75 -23.56
CA GLN A 184 -5.75 -5.61 -24.71
C GLN A 184 -7.03 -6.41 -24.48
N PRO A 185 -7.86 -6.61 -25.51
CA PRO A 185 -9.02 -7.47 -25.40
C PRO A 185 -8.55 -8.89 -25.06
N VAL A 186 -9.18 -9.50 -24.05
CA VAL A 186 -9.01 -10.93 -23.80
C VAL A 186 -9.66 -11.64 -24.98
N VAL A 187 -8.93 -12.58 -25.59
CA VAL A 187 -9.49 -13.39 -26.67
C VAL A 187 -10.51 -14.33 -26.04
N ASP A 188 -11.77 -14.20 -26.42
CA ASP A 188 -12.82 -15.16 -26.04
C ASP A 188 -12.55 -16.47 -26.78
N ALA A 189 -11.97 -17.44 -26.07
CA ALA A 189 -11.78 -18.78 -26.60
C ALA A 189 -13.12 -19.51 -26.57
N VAL A 190 -13.65 -19.87 -27.74
CA VAL A 190 -14.81 -20.76 -27.86
C VAL A 190 -14.31 -22.18 -27.63
N ILE A 191 -14.63 -22.75 -26.47
CA ILE A 191 -14.10 -24.04 -26.01
C ILE A 191 -14.45 -25.18 -26.97
N ASP A 192 -15.61 -25.11 -27.62
CA ASP A 192 -16.14 -26.17 -28.48
C ASP A 192 -15.42 -26.26 -29.84
N ASP A 193 -14.64 -25.25 -30.23
CA ASP A 193 -13.93 -25.18 -31.52
C ASP A 193 -12.41 -25.48 -31.42
N ILE A 194 -11.90 -25.82 -30.24
CA ILE A 194 -10.47 -26.05 -30.03
C ILE A 194 -10.09 -27.44 -30.56
N VAL A 195 -9.55 -27.48 -31.78
CA VAL A 195 -9.06 -28.71 -32.43
C VAL A 195 -7.55 -28.89 -32.19
N GLU A 196 -6.83 -27.83 -31.83
CA GLU A 196 -5.39 -27.87 -31.64
C GLU A 196 -5.01 -28.71 -30.41
N THR A 197 -4.05 -29.62 -30.59
CA THR A 197 -3.47 -30.44 -29.52
C THR A 197 -1.96 -30.23 -29.45
N ASN A 198 -1.36 -30.60 -28.32
CA ASN A 198 0.09 -30.56 -28.15
C ASN A 198 0.81 -31.78 -28.74
N GLU A 199 0.12 -32.69 -29.44
CA GLU A 199 0.67 -34.00 -29.86
C GLU A 199 1.88 -33.87 -30.81
N PHE A 200 1.93 -32.80 -31.62
CA PHE A 200 3.04 -32.52 -32.54
C PHE A 200 4.04 -31.47 -32.01
N ILE A 201 3.92 -31.08 -30.74
CA ILE A 201 4.80 -30.11 -30.08
C ILE A 201 5.87 -30.87 -29.30
N GLU A 202 7.11 -30.74 -29.74
CA GLU A 202 8.28 -31.34 -29.09
C GLU A 202 9.16 -30.26 -28.46
N ASP A 203 9.62 -30.51 -27.24
CA ASP A 203 10.58 -29.63 -26.55
C ASP A 203 11.99 -29.88 -27.10
N LEU A 204 12.37 -29.10 -28.11
CA LEU A 204 13.71 -29.11 -28.70
C LEU A 204 14.75 -28.49 -27.74
N SER A 205 16.01 -28.90 -27.85
CA SER A 205 17.14 -28.24 -27.16
C SER A 205 17.34 -26.82 -27.70
N GLU A 206 17.89 -25.89 -26.88
CA GLU A 206 18.12 -24.48 -27.29
C GLU A 206 18.86 -24.34 -28.64
N THR A 207 19.82 -25.21 -28.91
CA THR A 207 20.58 -25.24 -30.18
C THR A 207 19.75 -25.62 -31.41
N LYS A 208 18.59 -26.26 -31.22
CA LYS A 208 17.68 -26.69 -32.29
C LYS A 208 16.42 -25.83 -32.36
N LYS A 209 16.20 -24.91 -31.42
CA LYS A 209 15.06 -24.00 -31.44
C LYS A 209 15.31 -22.91 -32.49
N THR A 210 14.30 -22.64 -33.31
CA THR A 210 14.36 -21.56 -34.32
C THR A 210 13.83 -20.22 -33.78
N THR A 211 13.46 -20.14 -32.50
CA THR A 211 12.96 -18.94 -31.82
C THR A 211 14.02 -17.86 -31.67
N LEU A 212 13.61 -16.58 -31.56
CA LEU A 212 14.49 -15.45 -31.27
C LEU A 212 15.37 -15.72 -30.04
N SER A 213 16.66 -15.51 -30.21
CA SER A 213 17.69 -15.62 -29.17
C SER A 213 17.59 -14.48 -28.15
N HIS A 214 18.29 -14.63 -27.02
CA HIS A 214 18.34 -13.58 -26.00
C HIS A 214 18.98 -12.29 -26.52
N ASP A 215 20.02 -12.41 -27.35
CA ASP A 215 20.79 -11.27 -27.83
C ASP A 215 20.01 -10.49 -28.90
N GLU A 216 19.32 -11.18 -29.81
CA GLU A 216 18.40 -10.53 -30.76
C GLU A 216 17.28 -9.77 -30.04
N ILE A 217 16.75 -10.33 -28.94
CA ILE A 217 15.74 -9.63 -28.12
C ILE A 217 16.33 -8.38 -27.45
N ALA A 218 17.59 -8.43 -27.01
CA ALA A 218 18.27 -7.27 -26.44
C ALA A 218 18.52 -6.18 -27.50
N GLU A 219 18.87 -6.57 -28.72
CA GLU A 219 19.01 -5.67 -29.86
C GLU A 219 17.69 -4.98 -30.23
N LEU A 220 16.58 -5.73 -30.30
CA LEU A 220 15.25 -5.14 -30.56
C LEU A 220 14.87 -4.10 -29.48
N ARG A 221 15.20 -4.38 -28.21
CA ARG A 221 15.00 -3.40 -27.14
C ARG A 221 15.89 -2.16 -27.31
N ALA A 222 17.15 -2.35 -27.71
CA ALA A 222 18.07 -1.25 -27.97
C ALA A 222 17.67 -0.42 -29.20
N GLN A 223 16.98 -1.02 -30.18
CA GLN A 223 16.40 -0.31 -31.33
C GLN A 223 15.15 0.49 -30.96
N GLY A 224 14.63 0.34 -29.74
CA GLY A 224 13.43 1.03 -29.27
C GLY A 224 12.13 0.37 -29.74
N CYS A 225 12.16 -0.89 -30.18
CA CYS A 225 10.94 -1.63 -30.50
C CYS A 225 10.01 -1.73 -29.30
N THR A 226 8.71 -1.58 -29.53
CA THR A 226 7.72 -1.67 -28.47
C THR A 226 7.64 -3.09 -27.90
N PRO A 227 7.22 -3.28 -26.63
CA PRO A 227 6.99 -4.62 -26.09
C PRO A 227 6.06 -5.47 -26.95
N GLU A 228 5.07 -4.85 -27.59
CA GLU A 228 4.12 -5.49 -28.51
C GLU A 228 4.79 -6.00 -29.79
N GLU A 229 5.64 -5.18 -30.42
CA GLU A 229 6.44 -5.58 -31.60
C GLU A 229 7.37 -6.75 -31.28
N ILE A 230 8.02 -6.72 -30.11
CA ILE A 230 8.92 -7.80 -29.67
C ILE A 230 8.14 -9.11 -29.46
N ILE A 231 6.92 -9.04 -28.93
CA ILE A 231 6.04 -10.20 -28.76
C ILE A 231 5.62 -10.73 -30.14
N GLN A 232 5.24 -9.85 -31.06
CA GLN A 232 4.81 -10.24 -32.40
C GLN A 232 5.95 -10.87 -33.22
N ALA A 233 7.16 -10.33 -33.12
CA ALA A 233 8.36 -10.92 -33.73
C ALA A 233 8.64 -12.34 -33.19
N GLN A 234 8.44 -12.57 -31.89
CA GLN A 234 8.56 -13.92 -31.31
C GLN A 234 7.50 -14.89 -31.80
N ILE A 235 6.26 -14.43 -31.98
CA ILE A 235 5.18 -15.25 -32.54
C ILE A 235 5.53 -15.62 -33.99
N ALA A 236 5.93 -14.65 -34.81
CA ALA A 236 6.28 -14.86 -36.22
C ALA A 236 7.45 -15.82 -36.40
N ARG A 237 8.42 -15.82 -35.48
CA ARG A 237 9.58 -16.72 -35.50
C ARG A 237 9.29 -18.13 -34.96
N HIS A 238 8.21 -18.31 -34.22
CA HIS A 238 7.91 -19.58 -33.56
C HIS A 238 7.07 -20.48 -34.48
N GLU A 239 7.72 -21.34 -35.27
CA GLU A 239 7.09 -22.24 -36.27
C GLU A 239 5.87 -23.02 -35.74
N LYS A 240 6.00 -23.63 -34.56
CA LYS A 240 4.94 -24.44 -33.95
C LYS A 240 3.95 -23.63 -33.09
N PHE A 241 3.90 -22.30 -33.23
CA PHE A 241 3.03 -21.48 -32.37
C PHE A 241 1.56 -21.68 -32.73
N GLY A 242 1.27 -21.89 -34.01
CA GLY A 242 -0.08 -22.18 -34.51
C GLY A 242 -0.67 -23.46 -33.93
N LEU A 243 0.16 -24.47 -33.63
CA LEU A 243 -0.27 -25.76 -33.05
C LEU A 243 -0.70 -25.65 -31.57
N LYS A 244 -0.49 -24.49 -30.93
CA LYS A 244 -0.87 -24.30 -29.53
C LYS A 244 -2.37 -24.06 -29.44
N THR A 245 -3.02 -24.63 -28.43
CA THR A 245 -4.37 -24.22 -28.04
C THR A 245 -4.43 -22.74 -27.70
N ASP A 246 -5.60 -22.13 -27.83
CA ASP A 246 -5.79 -20.71 -27.52
C ASP A 246 -5.47 -20.38 -26.06
N PHE A 247 -5.81 -21.26 -25.11
CA PHE A 247 -5.38 -21.13 -23.71
C PHE A 247 -3.85 -21.13 -23.56
N SER A 248 -3.15 -21.94 -24.35
CA SER A 248 -1.68 -21.98 -24.36
C SER A 248 -1.08 -20.73 -24.97
N LYS A 249 -1.68 -20.19 -26.04
CA LYS A 249 -1.30 -18.91 -26.67
C LYS A 249 -1.50 -17.76 -25.68
N GLU A 250 -2.65 -17.69 -25.00
CA GLU A 250 -2.98 -16.69 -23.97
C GLU A 250 -2.01 -16.76 -22.77
N LYS A 251 -1.81 -17.96 -22.21
CA LYS A 251 -0.84 -18.18 -21.12
C LYS A 251 0.56 -17.75 -21.53
N TRP A 252 0.95 -18.00 -22.77
CA TRP A 252 2.24 -17.55 -23.30
C TRP A 252 2.31 -16.03 -23.44
N ARG A 253 1.26 -15.40 -23.98
CA ARG A 253 1.16 -13.96 -24.16
C ARG A 253 1.31 -13.25 -22.81
N ARG A 254 0.50 -13.60 -21.80
CA ARG A 254 0.56 -13.03 -20.44
C ARG A 254 1.95 -13.12 -19.82
N ARG A 255 2.64 -14.24 -20.02
CA ARG A 255 4.02 -14.41 -19.53
C ARG A 255 5.00 -13.47 -20.23
N LYS A 256 4.88 -13.31 -21.55
CA LYS A 256 5.75 -12.42 -22.32
C LYS A 256 5.42 -10.95 -22.04
N GLU A 257 4.15 -10.61 -21.89
CA GLU A 257 3.72 -9.29 -21.45
C GLU A 257 4.37 -8.91 -20.12
N LYS A 258 4.25 -9.77 -19.09
CA LYS A 258 4.90 -9.60 -17.78
C LYS A 258 6.44 -9.53 -17.85
N LYS A 259 7.06 -10.06 -18.92
CA LYS A 259 8.51 -10.03 -19.14
C LYS A 259 8.99 -8.78 -19.88
N PHE A 260 8.20 -8.25 -20.82
CA PHE A 260 8.60 -7.16 -21.71
C PHE A 260 8.04 -5.81 -21.31
N TYR A 261 6.82 -5.75 -20.78
CA TYR A 261 6.25 -4.51 -20.31
C TYR A 261 6.92 -4.08 -19.01
N GLN A 262 7.39 -2.84 -19.01
CA GLN A 262 7.83 -2.14 -17.80
C GLN A 262 6.63 -1.40 -17.23
N THR A 263 5.80 -2.13 -16.47
CA THR A 263 4.59 -1.57 -15.86
C THR A 263 4.71 -1.46 -14.35
N VAL A 264 3.98 -0.51 -13.78
CA VAL A 264 3.81 -0.34 -12.35
C VAL A 264 2.34 -0.08 -12.06
N GLN A 265 1.83 -0.70 -11.00
CA GLN A 265 0.47 -0.44 -10.52
C GLN A 265 0.57 0.17 -9.11
N PRO A 266 0.31 1.47 -8.94
CA PRO A 266 0.20 2.08 -7.62
C PRO A 266 -1.06 1.58 -6.92
N LEU A 267 -0.89 1.00 -5.75
CA LEU A 267 -1.93 0.52 -4.86
C LEU A 267 -2.02 1.47 -3.65
N ALA A 268 -3.25 1.77 -3.23
CA ALA A 268 -3.45 2.50 -1.99
C ALA A 268 -2.93 1.64 -0.81
N PRO A 269 -2.33 2.23 0.22
CA PRO A 269 -1.93 1.51 1.42
C PRO A 269 -3.14 1.22 2.32
N SER A 270 -4.11 0.48 1.76
CA SER A 270 -5.26 -0.08 2.46
C SER A 270 -4.89 -1.39 3.15
N ILE A 271 -5.73 -1.85 4.07
CA ILE A 271 -5.47 -3.09 4.82
C ILE A 271 -5.20 -4.30 3.92
N PRO A 272 -6.01 -4.60 2.87
CA PRO A 272 -5.73 -5.73 1.99
C PRO A 272 -4.37 -5.63 1.28
N ASN A 273 -3.98 -4.42 0.84
CA ASN A 273 -2.74 -4.21 0.08
C ASN A 273 -1.51 -4.26 0.98
N VAL A 274 -1.59 -3.68 2.18
CA VAL A 274 -0.54 -3.78 3.21
C VAL A 274 -0.37 -5.24 3.63
N LEU A 275 -1.47 -5.94 3.92
CA LEU A 275 -1.45 -7.34 4.28
C LEU A 275 -0.80 -8.20 3.20
N TYR A 276 -1.14 -7.97 1.94
CA TYR A 276 -0.53 -8.63 0.80
C TYR A 276 0.98 -8.36 0.71
N HIS A 277 1.40 -7.10 0.84
CA HIS A 277 2.81 -6.70 0.83
C HIS A 277 3.61 -7.42 1.94
N TYR A 278 3.11 -7.43 3.17
CA TYR A 278 3.80 -8.06 4.30
C TYR A 278 3.79 -9.59 4.22
N ASN A 279 2.72 -10.22 3.72
CA ASN A 279 2.68 -11.67 3.52
C ASN A 279 3.74 -12.15 2.51
N LEU A 280 3.98 -11.39 1.44
CA LEU A 280 5.01 -11.72 0.45
C LEU A 280 6.43 -11.44 0.94
N ARG A 281 6.63 -10.34 1.67
CA ARG A 281 7.97 -9.84 2.00
C ARG A 281 8.48 -10.33 3.35
N SER A 282 7.63 -10.33 4.37
CA SER A 282 8.02 -10.60 5.76
C SER A 282 6.82 -11.08 6.60
N PRO A 283 6.26 -12.26 6.30
CA PRO A 283 5.04 -12.72 6.96
C PRO A 283 5.21 -12.89 8.48
N GLN A 284 6.43 -13.15 8.96
CA GLN A 284 6.73 -13.25 10.40
C GLN A 284 6.42 -11.95 11.16
N SER A 285 6.61 -10.79 10.52
CA SER A 285 6.38 -9.48 11.15
C SER A 285 4.91 -9.16 11.42
N ILE A 286 4.00 -9.89 10.77
CA ILE A 286 2.55 -9.80 10.97
C ILE A 286 2.01 -11.14 11.53
N LEU A 287 2.86 -11.93 12.17
CA LEU A 287 2.51 -13.22 12.78
C LEU A 287 1.84 -14.21 11.80
N HIS A 288 2.23 -14.17 10.53
CA HIS A 288 1.64 -14.97 9.45
C HIS A 288 0.12 -14.79 9.29
N LEU A 289 -0.41 -13.63 9.66
CA LEU A 289 -1.83 -13.34 9.51
C LEU A 289 -2.25 -13.34 8.04
N ARG A 290 -3.29 -14.11 7.73
CA ARG A 290 -3.92 -14.16 6.41
C ARG A 290 -5.15 -13.27 6.33
N ASP A 291 -5.57 -12.96 5.12
CA ASP A 291 -6.72 -12.12 4.80
C ASP A 291 -8.04 -12.68 5.30
N ASP A 292 -8.25 -14.00 5.16
CA ASP A 292 -9.41 -14.70 5.68
C ASP A 292 -9.46 -14.66 7.21
N THR A 293 -8.34 -14.93 7.89
CA THR A 293 -8.23 -14.86 9.36
C THR A 293 -8.49 -13.44 9.88
N LEU A 294 -7.90 -12.42 9.27
CA LEU A 294 -8.15 -11.02 9.64
C LEU A 294 -9.63 -10.65 9.46
N SER A 295 -10.23 -11.09 8.36
CA SER A 295 -11.65 -10.83 8.06
C SER A 295 -12.57 -11.46 9.10
N GLN A 296 -12.29 -12.70 9.51
CA GLN A 296 -13.02 -13.39 10.57
C GLN A 296 -12.83 -12.69 11.92
N LEU A 297 -11.60 -12.31 12.27
CA LEU A 297 -11.29 -11.58 13.52
C LEU A 297 -12.14 -10.31 13.64
N LEU A 298 -12.13 -9.45 12.62
CA LEU A 298 -12.87 -8.19 12.64
C LEU A 298 -14.40 -8.41 12.69
N THR A 299 -14.88 -9.50 12.10
CA THR A 299 -16.31 -9.85 12.07
C THR A 299 -16.77 -10.43 13.40
N MET A 300 -16.03 -11.38 13.96
CA MET A 300 -16.29 -11.98 15.26
C MET A 300 -16.21 -10.96 16.40
N ALA A 301 -15.30 -9.99 16.30
CA ALA A 301 -15.20 -8.87 17.24
C ALA A 301 -16.28 -7.78 17.02
N ASN A 302 -17.15 -7.94 15.99
CA ASN A 302 -18.19 -6.98 15.64
C ASN A 302 -17.66 -5.54 15.51
N VAL A 303 -16.57 -5.39 14.76
CA VAL A 303 -15.94 -4.09 14.55
C VAL A 303 -16.81 -3.22 13.63
N ARG A 304 -17.22 -2.05 14.11
CA ARG A 304 -18.16 -1.13 13.47
C ARG A 304 -17.90 0.32 13.89
N PRO A 305 -18.37 1.32 13.12
CA PRO A 305 -18.32 2.73 13.52
C PRO A 305 -18.98 2.97 14.90
N GLY A 306 -18.39 3.88 15.67
CA GLY A 306 -18.83 4.25 17.03
C GLY A 306 -18.45 3.25 18.12
N GLY A 307 -17.81 2.13 17.77
CA GLY A 307 -17.39 1.11 18.73
C GLY A 307 -16.23 1.54 19.63
N ARG A 308 -16.14 0.90 20.81
CA ARG A 308 -15.05 1.08 21.76
C ARG A 308 -14.31 -0.24 21.91
N TYR A 309 -13.07 -0.31 21.44
CA TYR A 309 -12.32 -1.55 21.34
C TYR A 309 -11.09 -1.53 22.25
N LEU A 310 -10.84 -2.65 22.93
CA LEU A 310 -9.56 -2.95 23.54
C LEU A 310 -8.75 -3.79 22.54
N VAL A 311 -7.50 -3.41 22.30
CA VAL A 311 -6.64 -4.09 21.33
C VAL A 311 -5.30 -4.40 21.98
N VAL A 312 -4.78 -5.60 21.69
CA VAL A 312 -3.40 -6.01 21.95
C VAL A 312 -2.84 -6.41 20.59
N ASP A 313 -1.75 -5.78 20.15
CA ASP A 313 -1.30 -5.87 18.77
C ASP A 313 0.22 -5.95 18.64
N ASP A 314 0.71 -7.18 18.40
CA ASP A 314 2.10 -7.49 18.08
C ASP A 314 2.35 -7.69 16.57
N THR A 315 1.43 -7.22 15.73
CA THR A 315 1.54 -7.31 14.26
C THR A 315 2.09 -6.03 13.63
N GLY A 316 2.84 -5.24 14.40
CA GLY A 316 3.39 -3.95 13.95
C GLY A 316 2.32 -2.87 13.71
N GLY A 317 1.13 -3.04 14.28
CA GLY A 317 -0.02 -2.15 14.14
C GLY A 317 -1.03 -2.55 13.07
N LEU A 318 -0.90 -3.73 12.43
CA LEU A 318 -1.83 -4.16 11.37
C LEU A 318 -3.25 -4.35 11.91
N ILE A 319 -3.43 -5.03 13.05
CA ILE A 319 -4.75 -5.24 13.65
C ILE A 319 -5.36 -3.90 14.07
N THR A 320 -4.56 -3.05 14.73
CA THR A 320 -4.98 -1.71 15.17
C THR A 320 -5.45 -0.88 13.98
N ALA A 321 -4.67 -0.87 12.88
CA ALA A 321 -5.03 -0.18 11.66
C ALA A 321 -6.30 -0.77 11.02
N ALA A 322 -6.47 -2.09 11.05
CA ALA A 322 -7.65 -2.76 10.49
C ALA A 322 -8.93 -2.45 11.26
N VAL A 323 -8.84 -2.36 12.60
CA VAL A 323 -9.93 -1.90 13.44
C VAL A 323 -10.26 -0.44 13.13
N LEU A 324 -9.23 0.43 13.03
CA LEU A 324 -9.39 1.85 12.73
C LEU A 324 -10.06 2.09 11.36
N GLU A 325 -9.59 1.40 10.32
CA GLU A 325 -10.13 1.52 8.96
C GLU A 325 -11.58 1.05 8.90
N ARG A 326 -11.92 -0.07 9.54
CA ARG A 326 -13.29 -0.61 9.54
C ARG A 326 -14.28 0.24 10.36
N MET A 327 -13.83 0.91 11.43
CA MET A 327 -14.67 1.86 12.16
C MET A 327 -14.80 3.23 11.47
N GLY A 328 -14.06 3.48 10.38
CA GLY A 328 -14.09 4.78 9.69
C GLY A 328 -13.62 5.94 10.57
N SER A 329 -12.67 5.68 11.48
CA SER A 329 -12.21 6.63 12.52
C SER A 329 -13.31 7.18 13.45
N GLU A 330 -14.45 6.50 13.56
CA GLU A 330 -15.52 6.84 14.53
C GLU A 330 -15.48 5.88 15.72
N GLY A 331 -15.29 6.42 16.93
CA GLY A 331 -15.28 5.63 18.17
C GLY A 331 -13.97 5.79 18.95
N SER A 332 -13.50 4.71 19.58
CA SER A 332 -12.23 4.74 20.31
C SER A 332 -11.54 3.38 20.33
N ILE A 333 -10.21 3.38 20.21
CA ILE A 333 -9.37 2.21 20.37
C ILE A 333 -8.45 2.46 21.56
N LEU A 334 -8.43 1.55 22.53
CA LEU A 334 -7.43 1.52 23.61
C LEU A 334 -6.49 0.34 23.39
N LEU A 335 -5.25 0.67 23.00
CA LEU A 335 -4.20 -0.28 22.69
C LEU A 335 -3.32 -0.53 23.91
N PHE A 336 -3.18 -1.78 24.33
CA PHE A 336 -2.27 -2.17 25.41
C PHE A 336 -0.91 -2.55 24.86
N ASN A 337 0.16 -2.10 25.52
CA ASN A 337 1.52 -2.50 25.22
C ASN A 337 2.35 -2.68 26.49
N GLU A 338 3.50 -3.33 26.37
CA GLU A 338 4.41 -3.57 27.51
C GLU A 338 5.33 -2.37 27.81
N SER A 339 5.42 -1.42 26.88
CA SER A 339 6.40 -0.32 26.92
C SER A 339 5.80 0.98 27.45
N ASP A 340 6.59 1.77 28.19
CA ASP A 340 6.22 3.13 28.61
C ASP A 340 6.20 4.17 27.47
N SER A 341 6.58 3.75 26.26
CA SER A 341 6.51 4.53 25.03
C SER A 341 5.34 4.06 24.15
N PRO A 342 4.86 4.90 23.21
CA PRO A 342 3.88 4.46 22.23
C PRO A 342 4.32 3.16 21.51
N PRO A 343 3.37 2.27 21.14
CA PRO A 343 3.65 1.07 20.36
C PRO A 343 4.34 1.39 19.04
N ALA A 344 5.09 0.44 18.50
CA ALA A 344 5.74 0.58 17.20
C ALA A 344 4.70 0.58 16.06
N TRP A 345 4.27 1.77 15.64
CA TRP A 345 3.26 1.98 14.60
C TRP A 345 3.81 1.91 13.16
N GLY A 346 4.71 0.97 12.89
CA GLY A 346 5.37 0.87 11.58
C GLY A 346 4.36 0.78 10.42
N ILE A 347 3.29 0.02 10.59
CA ILE A 347 2.26 -0.13 9.56
C ILE A 347 1.39 1.13 9.44
N LEU A 348 0.92 1.72 10.55
CA LEU A 348 0.09 2.94 10.48
C LEU A 348 0.82 4.10 9.80
N GLN A 349 2.13 4.21 10.00
CA GLN A 349 2.98 5.20 9.33
C GLN A 349 3.00 5.03 7.80
N THR A 350 2.80 3.81 7.29
CA THR A 350 2.74 3.54 5.84
C THR A 350 1.36 3.74 5.23
N MET A 351 0.31 3.87 6.05
CA MET A 351 -1.08 3.94 5.59
C MET A 351 -1.59 5.36 5.30
N ASN A 352 -0.72 6.37 5.44
CA ASN A 352 -1.04 7.78 5.19
C ASN A 352 -2.23 8.32 6.00
N PHE A 353 -2.49 7.75 7.18
CA PHE A 353 -3.54 8.28 8.07
C PHE A 353 -3.20 9.70 8.50
N SER A 354 -4.18 10.60 8.40
CA SER A 354 -4.08 11.95 8.95
C SER A 354 -4.14 11.94 10.49
N ASP A 355 -3.67 13.02 11.13
CA ASP A 355 -3.79 13.19 12.58
C ASP A 355 -5.24 13.02 13.08
N ARG A 356 -6.22 13.47 12.27
CA ARG A 356 -7.66 13.34 12.55
C ARG A 356 -8.12 11.88 12.51
N GLU A 357 -7.64 11.10 11.54
CA GLU A 357 -7.97 9.68 11.45
C GLU A 357 -7.37 8.88 12.61
N LEU A 358 -6.22 9.31 13.15
CA LEU A 358 -5.52 8.65 14.26
C LEU A 358 -6.02 9.05 15.66
N GLU A 359 -6.79 10.13 15.79
CA GLU A 359 -7.33 10.63 17.06
C GLU A 359 -8.03 9.56 17.94
N PRO A 360 -8.81 8.61 17.37
CA PRO A 360 -9.47 7.56 18.16
C PRO A 360 -8.51 6.63 18.91
N ILE A 361 -7.24 6.54 18.49
CA ILE A 361 -6.26 5.61 19.07
C ILE A 361 -5.64 6.22 20.32
N LYS A 362 -5.85 5.54 21.44
CA LYS A 362 -5.16 5.76 22.71
C LYS A 362 -4.37 4.51 23.05
N TRP A 363 -3.31 4.64 23.82
CA TRP A 363 -2.52 3.51 24.26
C TRP A 363 -2.22 3.62 25.76
N LEU A 364 -2.00 2.47 26.38
CA LEU A 364 -1.73 2.31 27.80
C LEU A 364 -0.66 1.23 27.99
N ASN A 365 0.26 1.45 28.93
CA ASN A 365 1.13 0.37 29.40
C ASN A 365 0.30 -0.62 30.24
N TRP A 366 0.50 -1.93 30.10
CA TRP A 366 -0.11 -2.97 30.96
C TRP A 366 -0.03 -2.65 32.46
N LEU A 367 1.09 -2.10 32.94
CA LEU A 367 1.26 -1.74 34.33
C LEU A 367 0.30 -0.63 34.78
N GLU A 368 -0.05 0.31 33.90
CA GLU A 368 -1.00 1.38 34.21
C GLU A 368 -2.45 0.88 34.34
N ALA A 369 -2.71 -0.39 34.01
CA ALA A 369 -4.00 -1.04 34.31
C ALA A 369 -4.11 -1.51 35.77
N GLU A 370 -2.99 -1.62 36.49
CA GLU A 370 -2.98 -2.02 37.89
C GLU A 370 -3.31 -0.82 38.80
N GLU A 371 -4.29 -0.97 39.69
CA GLU A 371 -4.75 0.13 40.57
C GLU A 371 -3.65 0.71 41.47
N GLY A 372 -2.66 -0.12 41.84
CA GLY A 372 -1.54 0.28 42.69
C GLY A 372 -0.35 0.87 41.95
N TYR A 373 -0.33 0.82 40.61
CA TYR A 373 0.80 1.29 39.83
C TYR A 373 0.80 2.81 39.70
N GLN A 374 1.91 3.43 40.09
CA GLN A 374 2.15 4.86 39.86
C GLN A 374 3.31 5.01 38.89
N LYS A 375 3.05 5.69 37.77
CA LYS A 375 4.08 5.97 36.79
C LYS A 375 5.22 6.78 37.44
N PRO A 376 6.49 6.35 37.31
CA PRO A 376 7.60 7.11 37.83
C PRO A 376 7.56 8.55 37.29
N HIS A 377 7.73 9.54 38.15
CA HIS A 377 7.86 10.93 37.70
C HIS A 377 9.03 11.01 36.71
N LYS A 378 8.79 11.61 35.54
CA LYS A 378 9.86 11.84 34.56
C LYS A 378 10.93 12.68 35.24
N THR A 379 12.08 12.08 35.56
CA THR A 379 13.23 12.80 36.09
C THR A 379 13.62 13.84 35.06
N SER A 380 13.40 15.12 35.36
CA SER A 380 14.02 16.20 34.59
C SER A 380 15.52 15.96 34.68
N LEU A 381 16.16 15.60 33.57
CA LEU A 381 17.62 15.59 33.51
C LEU A 381 18.09 16.95 34.05
N PRO A 382 19.09 16.99 34.96
CA PRO A 382 19.62 18.26 35.41
C PRO A 382 20.06 19.02 34.17
N GLN A 383 19.48 20.19 33.95
CA GLN A 383 19.94 21.09 32.89
C GLN A 383 21.44 21.22 33.08
N THR A 384 22.22 20.68 32.14
CA THR A 384 23.65 20.90 32.14
C THR A 384 23.82 22.42 32.12
N PRO A 385 24.44 23.05 33.13
CA PRO A 385 24.59 24.49 33.13
C PRO A 385 25.27 24.87 31.83
N LEU A 386 24.60 25.70 31.03
CA LEU A 386 25.16 26.26 29.81
C LEU A 386 26.52 26.82 30.18
N ARG A 387 27.60 26.29 29.58
CA ARG A 387 28.91 26.92 29.69
C ARG A 387 28.72 28.39 29.29
N PRO A 388 29.16 29.35 30.11
CA PRO A 388 29.13 30.74 29.68
C PRO A 388 29.91 30.84 28.37
N ARG A 389 29.33 31.53 27.38
CA ARG A 389 30.04 31.83 26.13
C ARG A 389 31.37 32.50 26.50
N PRO A 390 32.50 32.10 25.89
CA PRO A 390 33.73 32.83 26.10
C PRO A 390 33.49 34.29 25.68
N SER A 391 33.86 35.21 26.56
CA SER A 391 33.93 36.63 26.23
C SER A 391 34.84 36.81 25.03
N SER A 392 34.53 37.79 24.20
CA SER A 392 35.18 38.14 22.94
C SER A 392 36.62 38.66 23.07
N GLU A 393 37.37 38.22 24.09
CA GLU A 393 38.73 38.67 24.38
C GLU A 393 39.83 37.64 24.06
N ASN A 394 39.49 36.43 23.62
CA ASN A 394 40.49 35.41 23.23
C ASN A 394 40.37 34.98 21.76
N MET A 395 40.15 35.93 20.86
CA MET A 395 40.26 35.73 19.40
C MET A 395 41.47 36.49 18.83
N LEU A 396 42.60 36.46 19.54
CA LEU A 396 43.92 36.77 19.00
C LEU A 396 44.89 35.74 19.58
N LEU A 397 45.57 35.02 18.70
CA LEU A 397 46.51 33.91 18.93
C LEU A 397 45.89 32.50 18.98
N ARG A 398 45.53 31.98 17.81
CA ARG A 398 46.20 30.82 17.21
C ARG A 398 45.73 30.57 15.78
#